data_AF-A0A2Z5U8S6-F1
#
_entry.id   AF-A0A2Z5U8S6-F1
#
_cell.length_a   1.000
_cell.length_b   1.000
_cell.length_c   1.000
_cell.angle_alpha   90.00
_cell.angle_beta   90.00
_cell.angle_gamma   90.00
#
_symmetry.space_group_name_H-M   'P 1'
#
loop_
_entity.id
_entity.type
_entity.pdbx_description
1 polymer ?
#
loop_
_entity_poly.entity_id
_entity_poly.type
_entity_poly.pdbx_seq_one_letter_code
_entity_poly.pdbx_strand_id
1 'polypeptide(L)'
;MISRIAAAALGLGIAQGAYAQSVTLTVKDGRALVVGGETLLGANLAATDLDGAAIVAEFGRLCADPATVGDRIAASSLGLSEVEAVFPAEGKQGEARVKQWRSAAAAVSAWTGDDANLKNRPIAMPSRGAVTTGPYGPFRAAGKQCNLVFGVRDFSSVTSIIEALRTTYGEPGKLVVKNTFADGYWAVSAGDASARVNLNTPTTRNGPQPVHLSMQLVEPPAK
;
A
#
# COMPACT_ATOMS: atom_id res chain seq x y z
N MET A 1 -44.90 -31.62 -22.28
CA MET A 1 -44.61 -30.85 -21.04
C MET A 1 -43.11 -30.75 -20.89
N ILE A 2 -42.55 -29.58 -21.17
CA ILE A 2 -41.10 -29.32 -21.08
C ILE A 2 -40.84 -28.77 -19.68
N SER A 3 -40.33 -29.62 -18.79
CA SER A 3 -39.96 -29.20 -17.43
C SER A 3 -38.58 -28.56 -17.47
N ARG A 4 -38.51 -27.24 -17.27
CA ARG A 4 -37.27 -26.48 -17.12
C ARG A 4 -36.75 -26.69 -15.70
N ILE A 5 -35.61 -27.38 -15.56
CA ILE A 5 -34.85 -27.39 -14.31
C ILE A 5 -34.04 -26.10 -14.29
N ALA A 6 -34.43 -25.17 -13.42
CA ALA A 6 -33.67 -23.97 -13.14
C ALA A 6 -32.39 -24.34 -12.39
N ALA A 7 -31.24 -24.02 -13.00
CA ALA A 7 -29.95 -24.05 -12.32
C ALA A 7 -29.92 -22.92 -11.29
N ALA A 8 -30.04 -23.27 -10.01
CA ALA A 8 -29.74 -22.36 -8.92
C ALA A 8 -28.22 -22.17 -8.87
N ALA A 9 -27.74 -21.07 -9.43
CA ALA A 9 -26.37 -20.61 -9.20
C ALA A 9 -26.25 -20.25 -7.72
N LEU A 10 -25.66 -21.15 -6.95
CA LEU A 10 -25.16 -20.87 -5.61
C LEU A 10 -24.13 -19.75 -5.73
N GLY A 11 -24.54 -18.54 -5.37
CA GLY A 11 -23.65 -17.43 -5.15
C GLY A 11 -22.68 -17.83 -4.03
N LEU A 12 -21.46 -18.18 -4.42
CA LEU A 12 -20.31 -18.13 -3.54
C LEU A 12 -20.15 -16.67 -3.13
N GLY A 13 -20.82 -16.29 -2.04
CA GLY A 13 -20.47 -15.12 -1.27
C GLY A 13 -19.04 -15.35 -0.82
N ILE A 14 -18.08 -14.79 -1.58
CA ILE A 14 -16.72 -14.63 -1.11
C ILE A 14 -16.87 -13.82 0.16
N ALA A 15 -16.73 -14.48 1.31
CA ALA A 15 -16.64 -13.80 2.58
C ALA A 15 -15.61 -12.69 2.39
N GLN A 16 -16.03 -11.42 2.51
CA GLN A 16 -15.12 -10.30 2.64
C GLN A 16 -14.31 -10.57 3.90
N GLY A 17 -13.23 -11.34 3.75
CA GLY A 17 -12.30 -11.64 4.82
C GLY A 17 -11.81 -10.32 5.41
N ALA A 18 -11.40 -10.34 6.67
CA ALA A 18 -10.89 -9.19 7.42
C ALA A 18 -9.91 -8.27 6.63
N TYR A 19 -9.30 -8.79 5.57
CA TYR A 19 -8.58 -8.06 4.54
C TYR A 19 -9.33 -6.85 3.97
N ALA A 20 -10.65 -6.91 3.78
CA ALA A 20 -11.45 -5.84 3.16
C ALA A 20 -11.58 -4.57 4.02
N GLN A 21 -11.01 -4.52 5.23
CA GLN A 21 -11.14 -3.39 6.15
C GLN A 21 -9.81 -2.71 6.47
N SER A 22 -8.81 -2.78 5.58
CA SER A 22 -7.54 -2.09 5.81
C SER A 22 -7.01 -1.33 4.63
N VAL A 23 -6.38 -0.20 4.94
CA VAL A 23 -5.62 0.60 4.00
C VAL A 23 -4.22 0.84 4.53
N THR A 24 -3.22 0.69 3.66
CA THR A 24 -1.85 1.11 3.95
C THR A 24 -1.68 2.56 3.52
N LEU A 25 -1.32 3.40 4.46
CA LEU A 25 -0.91 4.79 4.32
C LEU A 25 0.57 4.90 4.69
N THR A 26 1.16 6.08 4.54
CA THR A 26 2.54 6.35 4.97
C THR A 26 2.61 7.61 5.83
N VAL A 27 3.32 7.55 6.95
CA VAL A 27 3.57 8.72 7.82
C VAL A 27 4.64 9.64 7.23
N LYS A 28 4.84 10.83 7.82
CA LYS A 28 5.84 11.83 7.39
C LYS A 28 7.26 11.27 7.20
N ASP A 29 7.66 10.28 7.98
CA ASP A 29 9.02 9.71 7.92
C ASP A 29 9.13 8.53 6.93
N GLY A 30 8.09 8.25 6.15
CA GLY A 30 8.12 7.20 5.12
C GLY A 30 7.77 5.79 5.60
N ARG A 31 7.35 5.63 6.86
CA ARG A 31 6.96 4.32 7.42
C ARG A 31 5.52 3.98 7.05
N ALA A 32 5.28 2.68 6.79
CA ALA A 32 3.94 2.13 6.60
C ALA A 32 3.06 2.38 7.84
N LEU A 33 1.81 2.76 7.58
CA LEU A 33 0.75 2.95 8.55
C LEU A 33 -0.48 2.18 8.06
N VAL A 34 -0.81 1.07 8.70
CA VAL A 34 -1.96 0.25 8.32
C VAL A 34 -3.13 0.59 9.20
N VAL A 35 -4.15 1.24 8.63
CA VAL A 35 -5.43 1.45 9.30
C VAL A 35 -6.23 0.16 9.21
N GLY A 36 -6.79 -0.31 10.32
CA GLY A 36 -7.47 -1.61 10.42
C GLY A 36 -6.66 -2.73 11.08
N GLY A 37 -5.37 -2.51 11.37
CA GLY A 37 -4.54 -3.43 12.19
C GLY A 37 -3.32 -4.05 11.50
N GLU A 38 -2.48 -4.75 12.28
CA GLU A 38 -1.14 -5.26 11.90
C GLU A 38 -1.16 -6.40 10.89
N THR A 39 -2.18 -7.27 10.96
CA THR A 39 -2.27 -8.53 10.21
C THR A 39 -2.40 -8.35 8.69
N LEU A 40 -2.11 -7.17 8.15
CA LEU A 40 -2.60 -6.70 6.86
C LEU A 40 -1.52 -6.05 5.99
N LEU A 41 -0.31 -5.78 6.52
CA LEU A 41 0.80 -5.43 5.64
C LEU A 41 1.33 -6.69 4.93
N GLY A 42 0.75 -6.95 3.78
CA GLY A 42 1.16 -8.04 2.88
C GLY A 42 0.88 -9.46 3.39
N ALA A 43 0.09 -9.62 4.44
CA ALA A 43 -0.37 -10.94 4.87
C ALA A 43 -1.17 -11.61 3.74
N ASN A 44 -0.79 -12.85 3.42
CA ASN A 44 -1.34 -13.66 2.33
C ASN A 44 -1.20 -13.06 0.93
N LEU A 45 -0.30 -12.08 0.73
CA LEU A 45 0.10 -11.75 -0.63
C LEU A 45 0.95 -12.91 -1.17
N ALA A 46 0.55 -13.44 -2.32
CA ALA A 46 1.41 -14.29 -3.12
C ALA A 46 2.66 -13.51 -3.53
N ALA A 47 3.76 -14.22 -3.76
CA ALA A 47 4.91 -13.61 -4.39
C ALA A 47 4.55 -13.22 -5.84
N THR A 48 4.91 -12.01 -6.24
CA THR A 48 4.86 -11.60 -7.65
C THR A 48 6.02 -12.22 -8.42
N ASP A 49 5.80 -12.52 -9.70
CA ASP A 49 6.84 -12.96 -10.63
C ASP A 49 7.54 -11.79 -11.35
N LEU A 50 7.10 -10.55 -11.11
CA LEU A 50 7.76 -9.36 -11.65
C LEU A 50 9.15 -9.18 -11.02
N ASP A 51 10.13 -8.78 -11.82
CA ASP A 51 11.43 -8.37 -11.33
C ASP A 51 11.42 -6.95 -10.71
N GLY A 52 12.51 -6.57 -10.04
CA GLY A 52 12.59 -5.28 -9.36
C GLY A 52 12.44 -4.07 -10.29
N ALA A 53 12.92 -4.16 -11.54
CA ALA A 53 12.80 -3.06 -12.50
C ALA A 53 11.36 -2.90 -12.99
N ALA A 54 10.68 -4.00 -13.30
CA ALA A 54 9.28 -4.02 -13.68
C ALA A 54 8.38 -3.50 -12.54
N ILE A 55 8.66 -3.89 -11.29
CA ILE A 55 7.95 -3.39 -10.10
C ILE A 55 8.11 -1.88 -9.95
N VAL A 56 9.33 -1.35 -10.04
CA VAL A 56 9.59 0.09 -9.87
C VAL A 56 8.99 0.90 -11.02
N ALA A 57 9.05 0.40 -12.25
CA ALA A 57 8.39 1.01 -13.39
C ALA A 57 6.87 1.05 -13.21
N GLU A 58 6.27 -0.06 -12.78
CA GLU A 58 4.84 -0.15 -12.52
C GLU A 58 4.40 0.76 -11.37
N PHE A 59 5.20 0.81 -10.30
CA PHE A 59 5.00 1.75 -9.20
C PHE A 59 5.04 3.21 -9.68
N GLY A 60 6.07 3.60 -10.43
CA GLY A 60 6.19 4.95 -10.96
C GLY A 60 5.02 5.32 -11.88
N ARG A 61 4.57 4.38 -12.72
CA ARG A 61 3.41 4.55 -13.60
C ARG A 61 2.12 4.74 -12.80
N LEU A 62 1.83 3.85 -11.86
CA LEU A 62 0.61 3.90 -11.06
C LEU A 62 0.57 5.15 -10.17
N CYS A 63 1.67 5.44 -9.48
CA CYS A 63 1.75 6.44 -8.43
C CYS A 63 2.21 7.83 -8.86
N ALA A 64 2.38 8.09 -10.17
CA ALA A 64 2.78 9.41 -10.69
C ALA A 64 1.90 10.58 -10.19
N ASP A 65 0.61 10.31 -9.99
CA ASP A 65 -0.32 11.22 -9.31
C ASP A 65 -1.34 10.41 -8.51
N PRO A 66 -1.39 10.55 -7.17
CA PRO A 66 -2.36 9.88 -6.31
C PRO A 66 -3.83 10.09 -6.70
N ALA A 67 -4.18 11.24 -7.28
CA ALA A 67 -5.57 11.55 -7.64
C ALA A 67 -6.09 10.72 -8.82
N THR A 68 -5.18 10.25 -9.68
CA THR A 68 -5.49 9.58 -10.97
C THR A 68 -5.05 8.11 -10.99
N VAL A 69 -4.77 7.52 -9.83
CA VAL A 69 -4.33 6.10 -9.72
C VAL A 69 -5.34 5.16 -10.40
N GLY A 70 -6.64 5.35 -10.16
CA GLY A 70 -7.70 4.48 -10.70
C GLY A 70 -7.69 4.37 -12.21
N ASP A 71 -7.39 5.45 -12.93
CA ASP A 71 -7.35 5.50 -14.40
C ASP A 71 -6.22 4.61 -14.95
N ARG A 72 -5.20 4.34 -14.14
CA ARG A 72 -4.00 3.59 -14.53
C ARG A 72 -4.05 2.12 -14.11
N ILE A 73 -4.98 1.74 -13.24
CA ILE A 73 -5.09 0.37 -12.72
C ILE A 73 -5.49 -0.62 -13.82
N ALA A 74 -6.34 -0.22 -14.76
CA ALA A 74 -6.79 -1.11 -15.84
C ALA A 74 -5.65 -1.65 -16.73
N ALA A 75 -4.56 -0.90 -16.84
CA ALA A 75 -3.35 -1.29 -17.59
C ALA A 75 -2.30 -1.97 -16.71
N SER A 76 -2.63 -2.35 -15.47
CA SER A 76 -1.64 -2.88 -14.53
C SER A 76 -1.26 -4.32 -14.78
N SER A 77 0.04 -4.58 -14.86
CA SER A 77 0.61 -5.93 -14.94
C SER A 77 0.46 -6.72 -13.62
N LEU A 78 0.01 -6.08 -12.54
CA LEU A 78 -0.21 -6.71 -11.23
C LEU A 78 -1.62 -7.33 -11.10
N GLY A 79 -2.44 -7.28 -12.15
CA GLY A 79 -3.79 -7.88 -12.16
C GLY A 79 -4.73 -7.25 -11.12
N LEU A 80 -4.58 -5.95 -10.89
CA LEU A 80 -5.31 -5.22 -9.86
C LEU A 80 -6.77 -4.98 -10.26
N SER A 81 -7.69 -5.26 -9.34
CA SER A 81 -9.12 -4.93 -9.47
C SER A 81 -9.56 -3.99 -8.36
N GLU A 82 -10.49 -3.09 -8.66
CA GLU A 82 -11.04 -2.18 -7.66
C GLU A 82 -11.76 -2.94 -6.55
N VAL A 83 -11.46 -2.53 -5.31
CA VAL A 83 -12.13 -2.99 -4.10
C VAL A 83 -12.33 -1.77 -3.19
N GLU A 84 -13.39 -1.79 -2.40
CA GLU A 84 -13.61 -0.73 -1.42
C GLU A 84 -13.23 -1.22 -0.03
N ALA A 85 -12.33 -0.49 0.63
CA ALA A 85 -12.06 -0.69 2.04
C ALA A 85 -13.12 0.06 2.86
N VAL A 86 -14.07 -0.68 3.44
CA VAL A 86 -15.16 -0.11 4.22
C VAL A 86 -14.87 -0.28 5.70
N PHE A 87 -14.73 0.84 6.39
CA PHE A 87 -14.59 0.88 7.84
C PHE A 87 -15.95 1.26 8.45
N PRO A 88 -16.62 0.36 9.17
CA PRO A 88 -17.94 0.63 9.72
C PRO A 88 -17.90 1.79 10.71
N ALA A 89 -19.05 2.43 10.94
CA ALA A 89 -19.17 3.49 11.94
C ALA A 89 -18.72 2.98 13.33
N GLU A 90 -17.99 3.82 14.07
CA GLU A 90 -17.41 3.46 15.37
C GLU A 90 -17.50 4.65 16.34
N GLY A 91 -18.26 4.49 17.41
CA GLY A 91 -18.49 5.55 18.40
C GLY A 91 -19.12 6.78 17.76
N LYS A 92 -18.38 7.90 17.72
CA LYS A 92 -18.79 9.18 17.09
C LYS A 92 -18.30 9.34 15.66
N GLN A 93 -17.53 8.38 15.13
CA GLN A 93 -17.03 8.42 13.76
C GLN A 93 -18.04 7.73 12.83
N GLY A 94 -18.32 8.37 11.70
CA GLY A 94 -19.15 7.76 10.66
C GLY A 94 -18.44 6.58 9.99
N GLU A 95 -19.11 5.98 9.02
CA GLU A 95 -18.46 5.04 8.11
C GLU A 95 -17.36 5.77 7.32
N ALA A 96 -16.21 5.11 7.13
CA ALA A 96 -15.16 5.59 6.25
C ALA A 96 -15.01 4.61 5.07
N ARG A 97 -14.86 5.15 3.86
CA ARG A 97 -14.62 4.37 2.65
C ARG A 97 -13.33 4.84 2.02
N VAL A 98 -12.42 3.91 1.78
CA VAL A 98 -11.16 4.21 1.12
C VAL A 98 -11.04 3.33 -0.11
N LYS A 99 -10.81 3.96 -1.26
CA LYS A 99 -10.59 3.24 -2.52
C LYS A 99 -9.27 2.50 -2.46
N GLN A 100 -9.30 1.24 -2.88
CA GLN A 100 -8.14 0.39 -2.99
C GLN A 100 -8.25 -0.46 -4.25
N TRP A 101 -7.13 -0.96 -4.74
CA TRP A 101 -7.10 -1.94 -5.81
C TRP A 101 -6.25 -3.11 -5.36
N ARG A 102 -6.68 -4.33 -5.66
CA ARG A 102 -6.05 -5.55 -5.14
C ARG A 102 -5.97 -6.65 -6.18
N SER A 103 -4.97 -7.49 -5.99
CA SER A 103 -4.81 -8.79 -6.61
C SER A 103 -4.32 -9.79 -5.55
N ALA A 104 -4.05 -11.02 -5.96
CA ALA A 104 -3.46 -12.02 -5.06
C ALA A 104 -2.05 -11.63 -4.58
N ALA A 105 -1.29 -10.83 -5.36
CA ALA A 105 0.11 -10.53 -5.09
C ALA A 105 0.38 -9.07 -4.70
N ALA A 106 -0.59 -8.17 -4.90
CA ALA A 106 -0.41 -6.75 -4.64
C ALA A 106 -1.68 -6.04 -4.16
N ALA A 107 -1.48 -4.90 -3.49
CA ALA A 107 -2.51 -3.98 -3.08
C ALA A 107 -2.03 -2.53 -3.29
N VAL A 108 -2.86 -1.71 -3.92
CA VAL A 108 -2.62 -0.28 -4.14
C VAL A 108 -3.67 0.53 -3.41
N SER A 109 -3.24 1.52 -2.64
CA SER A 109 -4.12 2.49 -1.98
C SER A 109 -3.69 3.91 -2.31
N ALA A 110 -4.66 4.70 -2.77
CA ALA A 110 -4.50 6.13 -2.98
C ALA A 110 -5.18 6.91 -1.86
N TRP A 111 -4.50 7.92 -1.34
CA TRP A 111 -5.04 8.81 -0.31
C TRP A 111 -4.84 10.25 -0.72
N THR A 112 -5.93 11.01 -0.74
CA THR A 112 -5.98 12.39 -1.24
C THR A 112 -5.89 13.44 -0.14
N GLY A 113 -5.64 13.03 1.11
CA GLY A 113 -5.54 13.93 2.26
C GLY A 113 -6.81 14.00 3.13
N ASP A 114 -7.90 13.33 2.74
CA ASP A 114 -9.13 13.30 3.52
C ASP A 114 -9.06 12.22 4.63
N ASP A 115 -9.00 12.68 5.88
CA ASP A 115 -8.99 11.85 7.09
C ASP A 115 -10.40 11.62 7.67
N ALA A 116 -11.46 12.12 7.02
CA ALA A 116 -12.82 12.05 7.55
C ALA A 116 -13.18 10.60 7.94
N ASN A 117 -13.69 10.45 9.16
CA ASN A 117 -14.10 9.18 9.75
C ASN A 117 -13.01 8.11 9.94
N LEU A 118 -11.72 8.39 9.64
CA LEU A 118 -10.60 7.48 9.97
C LEU A 118 -10.00 7.74 11.35
N LYS A 119 -10.27 8.91 11.95
CA LYS A 119 -9.76 9.29 13.27
C LYS A 119 -10.11 8.25 14.34
N ASN A 120 -9.15 7.99 15.24
CA ASN A 120 -9.25 7.04 16.35
C ASN A 120 -9.34 5.55 15.96
N ARG A 121 -9.39 5.21 14.68
CA ARG A 121 -9.41 3.79 14.26
C ARG A 121 -8.09 3.09 14.60
N PRO A 122 -8.10 1.78 14.88
CA PRO A 122 -6.88 1.04 15.16
C PRO A 122 -5.87 1.14 14.01
N ILE A 123 -4.61 1.40 14.37
CA ILE A 123 -3.49 1.40 13.44
C ILE A 123 -2.40 0.42 13.88
N ALA A 124 -1.63 -0.03 12.89
CA ALA A 124 -0.35 -0.69 13.09
C ALA A 124 0.73 -0.04 12.22
N MET A 125 1.89 0.21 12.81
CA MET A 125 3.07 0.72 12.13
C MET A 125 4.21 -0.29 12.26
N PRO A 126 4.37 -1.19 11.27
CA PRO A 126 5.48 -2.13 11.27
C PRO A 126 6.81 -1.42 10.95
N SER A 127 7.86 -1.77 11.68
CA SER A 127 9.20 -1.21 11.50
C SER A 127 10.25 -2.18 12.02
N ARG A 128 11.11 -2.71 11.13
CA ARG A 128 12.31 -3.49 11.47
C ARG A 128 12.07 -4.66 12.44
N GLY A 129 10.89 -5.26 12.43
CA GLY A 129 10.49 -6.38 13.30
C GLY A 129 9.76 -5.99 14.59
N ALA A 130 9.53 -4.70 14.83
CA ALA A 130 8.61 -4.21 15.85
C ALA A 130 7.35 -3.67 15.19
N VAL A 131 6.22 -3.74 15.90
CA VAL A 131 4.98 -3.08 15.48
C VAL A 131 4.51 -2.16 16.60
N THR A 132 4.29 -0.90 16.24
CA THR A 132 3.65 0.06 17.12
C THR A 132 2.17 0.15 16.76
N THR A 133 1.31 -0.05 17.74
CA THR A 133 -0.15 0.04 17.59
C THR A 133 -0.71 1.26 18.33
N GLY A 134 -1.87 1.74 17.90
CA GLY A 134 -2.55 2.85 18.57
C GLY A 134 -3.80 3.30 17.83
N PRO A 135 -4.41 4.42 18.23
CA PRO A 135 -5.45 5.07 17.45
C PRO A 135 -4.84 5.90 16.31
N TYR A 136 -5.51 5.93 15.15
CA TYR A 136 -5.20 6.84 14.05
C TYR A 136 -5.33 8.28 14.56
N GLY A 137 -4.19 8.97 14.61
CA GLY A 137 -4.00 10.16 15.45
C GLY A 137 -2.94 11.14 14.91
N PRO A 138 -2.26 11.93 15.77
CA PRO A 138 -1.50 13.14 15.40
C PRO A 138 -0.29 12.91 14.48
N PHE A 139 0.13 11.67 14.27
CA PHE A 139 1.12 11.29 13.26
C PHE A 139 0.44 11.06 11.90
N ARG A 140 -0.18 12.11 11.37
CA ARG A 140 -1.00 12.03 10.15
C ARG A 140 -0.22 11.37 9.01
N ALA A 141 -0.97 10.65 8.18
CA ALA A 141 -0.54 10.32 6.83
C ALA A 141 -0.02 11.60 6.14
N ALA A 142 1.10 11.49 5.42
CA ALA A 142 1.80 12.66 4.90
C ALA A 142 1.39 12.99 3.48
N GLY A 143 0.69 14.13 3.33
CA GLY A 143 0.28 14.68 2.05
C GLY A 143 -0.57 13.72 1.23
N LYS A 144 -0.86 14.08 -0.02
CA LYS A 144 -1.47 13.14 -0.97
C LYS A 144 -0.46 12.04 -1.26
N GLN A 145 -0.88 10.78 -1.25
CA GLN A 145 0.03 9.66 -1.42
C GLN A 145 -0.59 8.48 -2.15
N CYS A 146 0.26 7.76 -2.87
CA CYS A 146 -0.04 6.47 -3.46
C CYS A 146 0.86 5.42 -2.80
N ASN A 147 0.28 4.31 -2.37
CA ASN A 147 0.96 3.23 -1.68
C ASN A 147 0.76 1.95 -2.47
N LEU A 148 1.84 1.26 -2.78
CA LEU A 148 1.86 -0.05 -3.38
C LEU A 148 2.47 -1.03 -2.38
N VAL A 149 1.74 -2.08 -2.02
CA VAL A 149 2.22 -3.19 -1.20
C VAL A 149 2.18 -4.45 -2.05
N PHE A 150 3.25 -5.22 -2.09
CA PHE A 150 3.35 -6.46 -2.87
C PHE A 150 4.22 -7.49 -2.15
N GLY A 151 3.98 -8.77 -2.43
CA GLY A 151 4.84 -9.84 -1.94
C GLY A 151 5.98 -10.13 -2.91
N VAL A 152 7.21 -10.27 -2.42
CA VAL A 152 8.32 -10.88 -3.16
C VAL A 152 8.68 -12.23 -2.55
N ARG A 153 9.36 -13.10 -3.29
CA ARG A 153 9.67 -14.46 -2.83
C ARG A 153 10.47 -14.48 -1.52
N ASP A 154 11.49 -13.64 -1.43
CA ASP A 154 12.36 -13.53 -0.26
C ASP A 154 13.06 -12.16 -0.21
N PHE A 155 13.84 -11.92 0.85
CA PHE A 155 14.54 -10.66 1.04
C PHE A 155 15.61 -10.39 -0.04
N SER A 156 16.17 -11.40 -0.70
CA SER A 156 17.18 -11.17 -1.75
C SER A 156 16.60 -10.45 -2.96
N SER A 157 15.30 -10.64 -3.22
CA SER A 157 14.57 -9.95 -4.29
C SER A 157 14.45 -8.44 -4.01
N VAL A 158 14.52 -8.02 -2.75
CA VAL A 158 14.46 -6.59 -2.34
C VAL A 158 15.68 -5.81 -2.83
N THR A 159 16.84 -6.46 -2.94
CA THR A 159 18.05 -5.82 -3.49
C THR A 159 17.83 -5.34 -4.93
N SER A 160 17.17 -6.15 -5.77
CA SER A 160 16.87 -5.76 -7.16
C SER A 160 15.94 -4.55 -7.25
N ILE A 161 15.01 -4.42 -6.30
CA ILE A 161 14.10 -3.27 -6.19
C ILE A 161 14.86 -2.02 -5.76
N ILE A 162 15.79 -2.14 -4.80
CA ILE A 162 16.64 -1.03 -4.35
C ILE A 162 17.50 -0.50 -5.51
N GLU A 163 18.11 -1.39 -6.29
CA GLU A 163 18.91 -0.99 -7.46
C GLU A 163 18.06 -0.32 -8.56
N ALA A 164 16.84 -0.84 -8.79
CA ALA A 164 15.89 -0.19 -9.70
C ALA A 164 15.47 1.20 -9.19
N LEU A 165 15.18 1.37 -7.90
CA LEU A 165 14.88 2.67 -7.28
C LEU A 165 16.05 3.65 -7.42
N ARG A 166 17.29 3.19 -7.22
CA ARG A 166 18.50 3.99 -7.45
C ARG A 166 18.61 4.46 -8.89
N THR A 167 18.35 3.56 -9.84
CA THR A 167 18.40 3.87 -11.27
C THR A 167 17.34 4.89 -11.67
N THR A 168 16.12 4.77 -11.13
CA THR A 168 14.99 5.66 -11.47
C THR A 168 15.04 7.01 -10.75
N TYR A 169 15.40 7.03 -9.47
CA TYR A 169 15.26 8.19 -8.59
C TYR A 169 16.59 8.74 -8.04
N GLY A 170 17.72 8.16 -8.42
CA GLY A 170 19.05 8.54 -7.92
C GLY A 170 19.38 7.97 -6.54
N GLU A 171 20.38 8.53 -5.88
CA GLU A 171 20.78 8.07 -4.55
C GLU A 171 19.74 8.42 -3.48
N PRO A 172 19.46 7.49 -2.53
CA PRO A 172 18.53 7.74 -1.44
C PRO A 172 19.09 8.79 -0.48
N GLY A 173 18.20 9.60 0.10
CA GLY A 173 18.56 10.47 1.21
C GLY A 173 18.90 9.67 2.49
N LYS A 174 18.26 8.51 2.65
CA LYS A 174 18.61 7.50 3.64
C LYS A 174 18.24 6.12 3.13
N LEU A 175 19.11 5.15 3.35
CA LEU A 175 18.84 3.74 3.10
C LEU A 175 19.49 2.88 4.19
N VAL A 176 18.70 1.97 4.76
CA VAL A 176 19.15 0.94 5.69
C VAL A 176 18.78 -0.40 5.09
N VAL A 177 19.79 -1.26 4.91
CA VAL A 177 19.60 -2.65 4.45
C VAL A 177 20.23 -3.56 5.50
N LYS A 178 19.44 -4.51 5.99
CA LYS A 178 19.87 -5.61 6.88
C LYS A 178 19.36 -6.91 6.28
N ASN A 179 19.85 -8.05 6.77
CA ASN A 179 19.52 -9.36 6.21
C ASN A 179 18.03 -9.72 6.24
N THR A 180 17.23 -9.01 7.04
CA THR A 180 15.81 -9.30 7.24
C THR A 180 14.89 -8.11 7.02
N PHE A 181 15.42 -6.91 6.78
CA PHE A 181 14.60 -5.71 6.59
C PHE A 181 15.34 -4.66 5.77
N ALA A 182 14.56 -3.80 5.12
CA ALA A 182 15.05 -2.60 4.47
C ALA A 182 14.10 -1.42 4.71
N ASP A 183 14.67 -0.23 4.89
CA ASP A 183 13.92 1.02 4.88
C ASP A 183 14.75 2.12 4.22
N GLY A 184 14.10 2.96 3.41
CA GLY A 184 14.79 4.06 2.76
C GLY A 184 13.83 5.06 2.13
N TYR A 185 14.36 6.23 1.78
CA TYR A 185 13.62 7.25 1.07
C TYR A 185 14.47 8.01 0.05
N TRP A 186 13.79 8.49 -0.99
CA TRP A 186 14.31 9.34 -2.05
C TRP A 186 13.48 10.61 -2.07
N ALA A 187 14.15 11.76 -2.16
CA ALA A 187 13.49 13.02 -2.51
C ALA A 187 13.49 13.12 -4.03
N VAL A 188 12.32 13.33 -4.63
CA VAL A 188 12.17 13.44 -6.08
C VAL A 188 11.44 14.72 -6.42
N SER A 189 11.85 15.38 -7.49
CA SER A 189 11.09 16.50 -8.04
C SER A 189 9.94 15.96 -8.88
N ALA A 190 8.71 16.39 -8.60
CA ALA A 190 7.49 16.01 -9.31
C ALA A 190 6.82 17.27 -9.87
N GLY A 191 7.31 17.76 -11.02
CA GLY A 191 6.93 19.07 -11.53
C GLY A 191 7.36 20.19 -10.56
N ASP A 192 6.43 21.07 -10.21
CA ASP A 192 6.63 22.14 -9.21
C ASP A 192 6.51 21.64 -7.76
N ALA A 193 6.09 20.38 -7.55
CA ALA A 193 5.96 19.79 -6.23
C ALA A 193 7.20 18.95 -5.87
N SER A 194 7.51 18.88 -4.57
CA SER A 194 8.45 17.88 -4.07
C SER A 194 7.68 16.61 -3.75
N ALA A 195 8.14 15.47 -4.23
CA ALA A 195 7.62 14.18 -3.80
C ALA A 195 8.69 13.39 -3.05
N ARG A 196 8.24 12.44 -2.25
CA ARG A 196 9.09 11.49 -1.55
C ARG A 196 8.70 10.08 -1.93
N VAL A 197 9.65 9.30 -2.41
CA VAL A 197 9.48 7.87 -2.60
C VAL A 197 10.04 7.16 -1.38
N ASN A 198 9.29 6.27 -0.75
CA ASN A 198 9.77 5.48 0.39
C ASN A 198 9.67 3.99 0.09
N LEU A 199 10.65 3.25 0.62
CA LEU A 199 10.66 1.79 0.70
C LEU A 199 10.56 1.40 2.17
N ASN A 200 9.63 0.51 2.49
CA ASN A 200 9.59 -0.17 3.78
C ASN A 200 9.39 -1.68 3.58
N THR A 201 10.28 -2.47 4.14
CA THR A 201 10.26 -3.93 4.07
C THR A 201 10.48 -4.46 5.48
N PRO A 202 9.42 -4.78 6.24
CA PRO A 202 9.56 -5.24 7.62
C PRO A 202 10.08 -6.67 7.70
N THR A 203 10.71 -7.05 8.81
CA THR A 203 11.09 -8.44 9.05
C THR A 203 9.86 -9.33 9.09
N THR A 204 9.85 -10.39 8.27
CA THR A 204 8.85 -11.47 8.35
C THR A 204 9.50 -12.79 8.74
N ARG A 205 8.74 -13.65 9.42
CA ARG A 205 9.23 -14.96 9.87
C ARG A 205 8.93 -16.09 8.90
N ASN A 206 7.85 -15.99 8.11
CA ASN A 206 7.37 -17.03 7.19
C ASN A 206 6.59 -16.40 6.02
N GLY A 207 6.75 -16.97 4.82
CA GLY A 207 6.01 -16.57 3.62
C GLY A 207 6.71 -15.49 2.77
N PRO A 208 6.04 -15.03 1.69
CA PRO A 208 6.54 -13.94 0.85
C PRO A 208 6.88 -12.70 1.67
N GLN A 209 8.00 -12.07 1.34
CA GLN A 209 8.47 -10.85 1.99
C GLN A 209 7.63 -9.66 1.48
N PRO A 210 6.80 -9.01 2.32
CA PRO A 210 6.07 -7.83 1.91
C PRO A 210 7.03 -6.66 1.70
N VAL A 211 6.84 -5.97 0.58
CA VAL A 211 7.50 -4.71 0.26
C VAL A 211 6.42 -3.65 0.12
N HIS A 212 6.61 -2.53 0.81
CA HIS A 212 5.78 -1.35 0.71
C HIS A 212 6.58 -0.24 0.03
N LEU A 213 6.08 0.20 -1.12
CA LEU A 213 6.50 1.41 -1.81
C LEU A 213 5.44 2.48 -1.61
N SER A 214 5.87 3.72 -1.40
CA SER A 214 4.97 4.86 -1.37
C SER A 214 5.54 6.04 -2.12
N MET A 215 4.68 6.82 -2.76
CA MET A 215 4.99 8.14 -3.27
C MET A 215 4.12 9.14 -2.53
N GLN A 216 4.74 10.10 -1.84
CA GLN A 216 4.08 11.15 -1.07
C GLN A 216 4.33 12.49 -1.73
N LEU A 217 3.28 13.22 -2.11
CA LEU A 217 3.39 14.61 -2.54
C LEU A 217 3.53 15.49 -1.29
N VAL A 218 4.70 16.10 -1.15
CA VAL A 218 4.99 17.03 -0.06
C VAL A 218 4.66 18.43 -0.56
N GLU A 219 3.48 18.92 -0.18
CA GLU A 219 3.11 20.31 -0.44
C GLU A 219 4.08 21.24 0.31
N PRO A 220 4.49 22.38 -0.30
CA PRO A 220 5.23 23.40 0.44
C PRO A 220 4.42 23.83 1.67
N PRO A 221 5.07 24.19 2.79
CA PRO A 221 4.33 24.73 3.94
C PRO A 221 3.46 25.90 3.46
N ALA A 222 2.17 25.86 3.79
CA ALA A 222 1.26 26.97 3.53
C ALA A 222 1.88 28.25 4.15
N LYS A 223 2.01 29.29 3.33
CA LYS A 223 2.52 30.60 3.77
C LYS A 223 1.52 31.29 4.69
#